data_AF-A0AA41Y818-F1
#
_entry.id   AF-A0AA41Y818-F1
#
_cell.length_a   1.000
_cell.length_b   1.000
_cell.length_c   1.000
_cell.angle_alpha   90.00
_cell.angle_beta   90.00
_cell.angle_gamma   90.00
#
_symmetry.space_group_name_H-M   'P 1'
#
loop_
_entity.id
_entity.type
_entity.pdbx_description
1 polymer ?
#
loop_
_entity_poly.entity_id
_entity_poly.type
_entity_poly.pdbx_seq_one_letter_code
_entity_poly.pdbx_strand_id
1 'polypeptide(L)'
;MKSLSKSFKIITLLTGIYGALYFWGFIVPFFTGELSFSIPNDRIVFLLFVLFGAGYLSSFWYKKIAGMVYMIWYAGVFILSTILDKSDGMPIVLGFPLVVIGAFLYLEGCKEKRRTKMTEQQEWHIILRVLLINYAVNYLIYMYQDLVFSAPLNIWAFPGLVFPLLLAIFVAGFALSWKWEVPAGIFFILWYLIALAVSIGYTEIFNRGPMIMVGLTLLMQGIFYIRNHYKFKPKGPVVPKAV
;
A
#
# COMPACT_ATOMS: atom_id res chain seq x y z
N MET A 1 -24.68 21.92 9.77
CA MET A 1 -23.67 21.21 8.95
C MET A 1 -22.30 21.41 9.59
N LYS A 2 -21.62 20.35 10.08
CA LYS A 2 -20.24 20.49 10.59
C LYS A 2 -19.33 20.90 9.43
N SER A 3 -18.52 21.94 9.59
CA SER A 3 -17.56 22.32 8.55
C SER A 3 -16.58 21.16 8.33
N LEU A 4 -16.46 20.69 7.08
CA LEU A 4 -15.51 19.63 6.72
C LEU A 4 -14.07 20.07 7.03
N SER A 5 -13.26 19.16 7.59
CA SER A 5 -11.84 19.40 7.81
C SER A 5 -11.14 19.72 6.48
N LYS A 6 -10.10 20.57 6.50
CA LYS A 6 -9.34 20.93 5.29
C LYS A 6 -8.78 19.68 4.59
N SER A 7 -8.28 18.73 5.37
CA SER A 7 -7.78 17.43 4.86
C SER A 7 -8.88 16.64 4.16
N PHE A 8 -10.09 16.59 4.71
CA PHE A 8 -11.20 15.86 4.08
C PHE A 8 -11.63 16.47 2.75
N LYS A 9 -11.62 17.80 2.61
CA LYS A 9 -11.90 18.46 1.32
C LYS A 9 -10.90 18.02 0.25
N ILE A 10 -9.61 17.96 0.60
CA ILE A 10 -8.56 17.52 -0.32
C ILE A 10 -8.76 16.04 -0.68
N ILE A 11 -9.01 15.17 0.30
CA ILE A 11 -9.26 13.74 0.06
C ILE A 11 -10.47 13.53 -0.85
N THR A 12 -11.56 14.27 -0.61
CA THR A 12 -12.78 14.17 -1.42
C THR A 12 -12.54 14.64 -2.86
N LEU A 13 -11.80 15.75 -3.04
CA LEU A 13 -11.43 16.23 -4.37
C LEU A 13 -10.59 15.20 -5.12
N LEU A 14 -9.56 14.64 -4.48
CA LEU A 14 -8.72 13.60 -5.07
C LEU A 14 -9.52 12.35 -5.40
N THR A 15 -10.42 11.93 -4.51
CA THR A 15 -11.33 10.79 -4.75
C THR A 15 -12.25 11.06 -5.94
N GLY A 16 -12.72 12.30 -6.10
CA GLY A 16 -13.51 12.73 -7.27
C GLY A 16 -12.73 12.65 -8.58
N ILE A 17 -11.48 13.14 -8.59
CA ILE A 17 -10.59 13.07 -9.76
C ILE A 17 -10.33 11.60 -10.13
N TYR A 18 -9.95 10.77 -9.17
CA TYR A 18 -9.74 9.34 -9.39
C TYR A 18 -11.01 8.63 -9.84
N GLY A 19 -12.15 8.99 -9.27
CA GLY A 19 -13.46 8.52 -9.71
C GLY A 19 -13.67 8.80 -11.19
N ALA A 20 -13.55 10.06 -11.60
CA ALA A 20 -13.74 10.47 -12.99
C ALA A 20 -12.80 9.72 -13.95
N LEU A 21 -11.50 9.64 -13.62
CA LEU A 21 -10.52 8.92 -14.43
C LEU A 21 -10.83 7.42 -14.56
N TYR A 22 -11.22 6.79 -13.45
CA TYR A 22 -11.50 5.35 -13.43
C TYR A 22 -12.82 5.00 -14.12
N PHE A 23 -13.87 5.82 -13.93
CA PHE A 23 -15.11 5.70 -14.69
C PHE A 23 -14.87 5.90 -16.18
N TRP A 24 -14.09 6.91 -16.57
CA TRP A 24 -13.72 7.14 -17.97
C TRP A 24 -12.98 5.92 -18.57
N GLY A 25 -11.96 5.43 -17.85
CA GLY A 25 -11.17 4.27 -18.27
C GLY A 25 -11.96 2.96 -18.36
N PHE A 26 -13.14 2.85 -17.72
CA PHE A 26 -14.01 1.70 -17.86
C PHE A 26 -15.11 1.90 -18.92
N ILE A 27 -15.75 3.08 -18.93
CA ILE A 27 -16.88 3.40 -19.81
C ILE A 27 -16.45 3.36 -21.28
N VAL A 28 -15.31 3.96 -21.63
CA VAL A 28 -14.87 4.03 -23.03
C VAL A 28 -14.63 2.62 -23.60
N PRO A 29 -13.80 1.75 -23.00
CA PRO A 29 -13.61 0.38 -23.50
C PRO A 29 -14.88 -0.47 -23.52
N PHE A 30 -15.81 -0.22 -22.59
CA PHE A 30 -17.10 -0.90 -22.57
C PHE A 30 -17.96 -0.55 -23.78
N PHE A 31 -18.07 0.74 -24.14
CA PHE A 31 -18.87 1.18 -25.29
C PHE A 31 -18.17 0.99 -26.64
N THR A 32 -16.84 0.92 -26.69
CA THR A 32 -16.10 0.59 -27.92
C THR A 32 -16.08 -0.92 -28.21
N GLY A 33 -16.56 -1.76 -27.28
CA GLY A 33 -16.59 -3.21 -27.42
C GLY A 33 -15.24 -3.89 -27.15
N GLU A 34 -14.28 -3.16 -26.57
CA GLU A 34 -12.98 -3.68 -26.16
C GLU A 34 -13.09 -4.59 -24.92
N LEU A 35 -14.11 -4.39 -24.08
CA LEU A 35 -14.43 -5.27 -22.95
C LEU A 35 -15.53 -6.27 -23.32
N SER A 36 -15.27 -7.55 -23.12
CA SER A 36 -16.23 -8.64 -23.33
C SER A 36 -16.34 -9.56 -22.11
N PHE A 37 -17.57 -9.77 -21.62
CA PHE A 37 -17.83 -10.69 -20.50
C PHE A 37 -17.53 -12.16 -20.81
N SER A 38 -17.26 -12.51 -22.06
CA SER A 38 -16.76 -13.85 -22.40
C SER A 38 -15.34 -14.09 -21.87
N ILE A 39 -14.51 -13.05 -21.83
CA ILE A 39 -13.12 -13.11 -21.40
C ILE A 39 -13.07 -13.13 -19.85
N PRO A 40 -12.39 -14.10 -19.21
CA PRO A 40 -12.28 -14.16 -17.75
C PRO A 40 -11.65 -12.91 -17.11
N ASN A 41 -10.62 -12.34 -17.74
CA ASN A 41 -9.94 -11.14 -17.23
C ASN A 41 -10.89 -9.94 -17.18
N ASP A 42 -11.71 -9.74 -18.22
CA ASP A 42 -12.68 -8.64 -18.29
C ASP A 42 -13.75 -8.74 -17.21
N ARG A 43 -14.16 -9.98 -16.85
CA ARG A 43 -15.07 -10.21 -15.71
C ARG A 43 -14.45 -9.76 -14.39
N ILE A 44 -13.15 -9.99 -14.20
CA ILE A 44 -12.43 -9.58 -12.99
C ILE A 44 -12.22 -8.06 -12.98
N VAL A 45 -11.89 -7.45 -14.12
CA VAL A 45 -11.84 -5.99 -14.28
C VAL A 45 -13.19 -5.37 -13.93
N PHE A 46 -14.30 -5.95 -14.40
CA PHE A 46 -15.65 -5.51 -14.03
C PHE A 46 -15.94 -5.66 -12.53
N LEU A 47 -15.54 -6.78 -11.90
CA LEU A 47 -15.68 -6.95 -10.45
C LEU A 47 -14.88 -5.89 -9.67
N LEU A 48 -13.65 -5.61 -10.09
CA LEU A 48 -12.84 -4.53 -9.52
C LEU A 48 -13.50 -3.17 -9.76
N PHE A 49 -14.14 -2.97 -10.90
CA PHE A 49 -14.88 -1.75 -11.19
C PHE A 49 -16.07 -1.56 -10.25
N VAL A 50 -16.88 -2.60 -10.03
CA VAL A 50 -18.00 -2.58 -9.08
C VAL A 50 -17.48 -2.33 -7.65
N LEU A 51 -16.39 -2.99 -7.26
CA LEU A 51 -15.79 -2.82 -5.94
C LEU A 51 -15.26 -1.39 -5.74
N PHE A 52 -14.63 -0.81 -6.76
CA PHE A 52 -14.22 0.60 -6.75
C PHE A 52 -15.44 1.53 -6.61
N GLY A 53 -16.50 1.30 -7.39
CA GLY A 53 -17.75 2.06 -7.31
C GLY A 53 -18.37 2.01 -5.92
N ALA A 54 -18.38 0.84 -5.28
CA ALA A 54 -18.83 0.68 -3.90
C ALA A 54 -17.96 1.48 -2.91
N GLY A 55 -16.64 1.48 -3.08
CA GLY A 55 -15.70 2.29 -2.29
C GLY A 55 -15.93 3.79 -2.49
N TYR A 56 -16.11 4.22 -3.74
CA TYR A 56 -16.38 5.61 -4.13
C TYR A 56 -17.67 6.13 -3.52
N LEU A 57 -18.79 5.41 -3.68
CA LEU A 57 -20.06 5.77 -3.06
C LEU A 57 -19.91 5.79 -1.53
N SER A 58 -19.30 4.77 -0.94
CA SER A 58 -19.07 4.71 0.50
C SER A 58 -18.20 5.85 1.03
N SER A 59 -17.36 6.49 0.21
CA SER A 59 -16.45 7.55 0.66
C SER A 59 -17.19 8.79 1.20
N PHE A 60 -18.44 9.00 0.75
CA PHE A 60 -19.27 10.13 1.17
C PHE A 60 -19.98 9.90 2.50
N TRP A 61 -20.37 8.66 2.82
CA TRP A 61 -21.18 8.34 3.99
C TRP A 61 -20.46 7.47 5.04
N TYR A 62 -19.56 6.60 4.61
CA TYR A 62 -18.92 5.57 5.44
C TYR A 62 -17.40 5.52 5.20
N LYS A 63 -16.71 6.61 5.54
CA LYS A 63 -15.26 6.83 5.28
C LYS A 63 -14.38 5.64 5.69
N LYS A 64 -14.63 5.06 6.87
CA LYS A 64 -13.86 3.90 7.35
C LYS A 64 -14.02 2.68 6.43
N ILE A 65 -15.25 2.42 5.99
CA ILE A 65 -15.58 1.29 5.11
C ILE A 65 -14.98 1.55 3.73
N ALA A 66 -15.16 2.76 3.19
CA ALA A 66 -14.57 3.18 1.92
C ALA A 66 -13.05 2.96 1.88
N GLY A 67 -12.35 3.35 2.96
CA GLY A 67 -10.93 3.11 3.10
C GLY A 67 -10.54 1.63 3.03
N MET A 68 -11.28 0.76 3.73
CA MET A 68 -11.06 -0.69 3.64
C MET A 68 -11.36 -1.23 2.24
N VAL A 69 -12.44 -0.77 1.61
CA VAL A 69 -12.81 -1.21 0.26
C VAL A 69 -11.73 -0.85 -0.75
N TYR A 70 -11.14 0.35 -0.70
CA TYR A 70 -10.03 0.71 -1.57
C TYR A 70 -8.76 -0.12 -1.35
N MET A 71 -8.48 -0.53 -0.11
CA MET A 71 -7.37 -1.43 0.17
C MET A 71 -7.59 -2.83 -0.38
N ILE A 72 -8.82 -3.35 -0.26
CA ILE A 72 -9.21 -4.66 -0.82
C ILE A 72 -9.17 -4.59 -2.35
N TRP A 73 -9.68 -3.50 -2.93
CA TRP A 73 -9.62 -3.25 -4.36
C TRP A 73 -8.19 -3.28 -4.88
N TYR A 74 -7.26 -2.62 -4.18
CA TYR A 74 -5.86 -2.60 -4.58
C TYR A 74 -5.21 -3.99 -4.52
N ALA A 75 -5.54 -4.80 -3.51
CA ALA A 75 -5.10 -6.19 -3.46
C ALA A 75 -5.67 -6.99 -4.66
N GLY A 76 -6.90 -6.72 -5.07
CA GLY A 76 -7.50 -7.30 -6.27
C GLY A 76 -6.81 -6.87 -7.57
N VAL A 77 -6.43 -5.59 -7.70
CA VAL A 77 -5.59 -5.10 -8.82
C VAL A 77 -4.24 -5.81 -8.82
N PHE A 78 -3.67 -6.04 -7.65
CA PHE A 78 -2.41 -6.77 -7.51
C PHE A 78 -2.55 -8.21 -8.02
N ILE A 79 -3.59 -8.94 -7.59
CA ILE A 79 -3.89 -10.30 -8.08
C ILE A 79 -4.07 -10.30 -9.60
N LEU A 80 -4.87 -9.38 -10.14
CA LEU A 80 -5.06 -9.27 -11.59
C LEU A 80 -3.72 -9.06 -12.31
N SER A 81 -2.91 -8.12 -11.83
CA SER A 81 -1.67 -7.72 -12.48
C SER A 81 -0.58 -8.78 -12.40
N THR A 82 -0.46 -9.51 -11.29
CA THR A 82 0.64 -10.46 -11.08
C THR A 82 0.27 -11.89 -11.44
N ILE A 83 -0.95 -12.34 -11.16
CA ILE A 83 -1.36 -13.74 -11.36
C ILE A 83 -2.03 -13.94 -12.71
N LEU A 84 -2.95 -13.05 -13.10
CA LEU A 84 -3.86 -13.30 -14.21
C LEU A 84 -3.38 -12.70 -15.54
N ASP A 85 -2.96 -11.45 -15.52
CA ASP A 85 -2.55 -10.71 -16.71
C ASP A 85 -1.02 -10.70 -16.90
N LYS A 86 -0.27 -10.92 -15.81
CA LYS A 86 1.20 -10.84 -15.77
C LYS A 86 1.74 -9.56 -16.42
N SER A 87 1.00 -8.47 -16.28
CA SER A 87 1.37 -7.14 -16.79
C SER A 87 2.67 -6.64 -16.14
N ASP A 88 3.33 -5.68 -16.77
CA ASP A 88 4.59 -5.05 -16.30
C ASP A 88 4.45 -4.27 -14.96
N GLY A 89 3.32 -4.39 -14.27
CA GLY A 89 3.06 -3.76 -12.98
C GLY A 89 2.48 -2.35 -13.06
N MET A 90 2.21 -1.83 -14.26
CA MET A 90 1.62 -0.50 -14.44
C MET A 90 0.27 -0.33 -13.71
N PRO A 91 -0.67 -1.29 -13.71
CA PRO A 91 -1.92 -1.14 -12.97
C PRO A 91 -1.70 -1.05 -11.45
N ILE A 92 -0.67 -1.73 -10.92
CA ILE A 92 -0.26 -1.64 -9.52
C ILE A 92 0.21 -0.22 -9.20
N VAL A 93 1.05 0.38 -10.04
CA VAL A 93 1.53 1.75 -9.84
C VAL A 93 0.38 2.76 -9.88
N LEU A 94 -0.53 2.62 -10.86
CA LEU A 94 -1.68 3.52 -11.00
C LEU A 94 -2.69 3.37 -9.85
N GLY A 95 -2.80 2.18 -9.26
CA GLY A 95 -3.66 1.93 -8.10
C GLY A 95 -3.11 2.47 -6.77
N PHE A 96 -1.79 2.70 -6.67
CA PHE A 96 -1.14 3.06 -5.40
C PHE A 96 -1.70 4.34 -4.74
N PRO A 97 -1.95 5.44 -5.47
CA PRO A 97 -2.55 6.63 -4.88
C PRO A 97 -3.92 6.38 -4.25
N LEU A 98 -4.69 5.42 -4.76
CA LEU A 98 -5.99 5.06 -4.18
C LEU A 98 -5.84 4.36 -2.82
N VAL A 99 -4.77 3.60 -2.61
CA VAL A 99 -4.43 3.03 -1.29
C VAL A 99 -4.12 4.14 -0.30
N VAL A 100 -3.37 5.16 -0.73
CA VAL A 100 -3.06 6.33 0.10
C VAL A 100 -4.35 7.06 0.48
N ILE A 101 -5.23 7.33 -0.49
CA ILE A 101 -6.57 7.90 -0.25
C ILE A 101 -7.36 7.01 0.74
N GLY A 102 -7.33 5.69 0.54
CA GLY A 102 -7.99 4.73 1.42
C GLY A 102 -7.49 4.78 2.86
N ALA A 103 -6.17 4.90 3.07
CA ALA A 103 -5.58 5.04 4.39
C ALA A 103 -6.02 6.33 5.10
N PHE A 104 -6.12 7.43 4.37
CA PHE A 104 -6.63 8.69 4.91
C PHE A 104 -8.13 8.65 5.20
N LEU A 105 -8.94 8.03 4.34
CA LEU A 105 -10.38 7.81 4.59
C LEU A 105 -10.60 6.92 5.82
N TYR A 106 -9.78 5.89 5.99
CA TYR A 106 -9.79 5.04 7.18
C TYR A 106 -9.51 5.86 8.45
N LEU A 107 -8.51 6.73 8.41
CA LEU A 107 -8.17 7.61 9.53
C LEU A 107 -9.33 8.57 9.86
N GLU A 108 -9.91 9.24 8.86
CA GLU A 108 -11.04 10.15 9.07
C GLU A 108 -12.25 9.42 9.68
N GLY A 109 -12.54 8.20 9.22
CA GLY A 109 -13.58 7.37 9.82
C GLY A 109 -13.27 6.93 11.26
N CYS A 110 -11.99 6.80 11.63
CA CYS A 110 -11.58 6.56 13.02
C CYS A 110 -11.77 7.80 13.90
N LYS A 111 -11.55 9.00 13.35
CA LYS A 111 -11.72 10.28 14.06
C LYS A 111 -13.18 10.57 14.40
N GLU A 112 -14.10 10.26 13.49
CA GLU A 112 -15.54 10.53 13.68
C GLU A 112 -16.16 9.82 14.88
N LYS A 113 -15.67 8.63 15.23
CA LYS A 113 -16.21 7.83 16.33
C LYS A 113 -15.63 8.20 17.70
N ARG A 114 -14.56 9.01 17.76
CA ARG A 114 -13.89 9.33 19.02
C ARG A 114 -14.48 10.58 19.68
N ARG A 115 -14.67 10.50 20.99
CA ARG A 115 -15.03 11.67 21.83
C ARG A 115 -13.86 12.63 22.01
N THR A 116 -12.63 12.12 22.04
CA THR A 116 -11.41 12.91 22.22
C THR A 116 -10.68 13.12 20.89
N LYS A 117 -10.11 14.31 20.72
CA LYS A 117 -9.31 14.65 19.56
C LYS A 117 -8.04 13.80 19.54
N MET A 118 -7.75 13.19 18.39
CA MET A 118 -6.56 12.38 18.18
C MET A 118 -5.31 13.26 18.16
N THR A 119 -4.21 12.78 18.73
CA THR A 119 -2.92 13.48 18.62
C THR A 119 -2.30 13.19 17.25
N GLU A 120 -1.48 14.12 16.73
CA GLU A 120 -0.83 13.96 15.42
C GLU A 120 -0.01 12.65 15.35
N GLN A 121 0.68 12.28 16.44
CA GLN A 121 1.41 11.02 16.54
C GLN A 121 0.49 9.81 16.35
N GLN A 122 -0.67 9.79 17.01
CA GLN A 122 -1.61 8.70 16.87
C GLN A 122 -2.18 8.60 15.44
N GLU A 123 -2.42 9.74 14.78
CA GLU A 123 -2.87 9.78 13.38
C GLU A 123 -1.85 9.12 12.44
N TRP A 124 -0.58 9.48 12.58
CA TRP A 124 0.51 8.89 11.78
C TRP A 124 0.69 7.40 12.03
N HIS A 125 0.58 6.94 13.28
CA HIS A 125 0.64 5.51 13.59
C HIS A 125 -0.47 4.72 12.90
N ILE A 126 -1.68 5.27 12.83
CA ILE A 126 -2.77 4.61 12.11
C ILE A 126 -2.45 4.52 10.62
N ILE A 127 -2.07 5.63 9.98
CA ILE A 127 -1.77 5.64 8.54
C ILE A 127 -0.66 4.64 8.21
N LEU A 128 0.46 4.68 8.94
CA LEU A 128 1.61 3.80 8.68
C LEU A 128 1.25 2.33 8.87
N ARG A 129 0.51 1.98 9.93
CA ARG A 129 0.08 0.59 10.16
C ARG A 129 -0.87 0.09 9.09
N VAL A 130 -1.81 0.91 8.66
CA VAL A 130 -2.78 0.55 7.63
C VAL A 130 -2.08 0.32 6.29
N LEU A 131 -1.16 1.21 5.91
CA LEU A 131 -0.34 1.04 4.71
C LEU A 131 0.57 -0.19 4.81
N LEU A 132 1.15 -0.46 5.99
CA LEU A 132 1.99 -1.64 6.21
C LEU A 132 1.21 -2.95 6.14
N ILE A 133 -0.01 -3.00 6.68
CA ILE A 133 -0.90 -4.16 6.54
C ILE A 133 -1.25 -4.39 5.08
N ASN A 134 -1.59 -3.33 4.33
CA ASN A 134 -1.87 -3.46 2.90
C ASN A 134 -0.64 -3.96 2.14
N TYR A 135 0.55 -3.43 2.44
CA TYR A 135 1.80 -3.93 1.90
C TYR A 135 2.01 -5.41 2.20
N ALA A 136 1.78 -5.85 3.45
CA ALA A 136 1.93 -7.25 3.83
C ALA A 136 1.01 -8.18 3.01
N VAL A 137 -0.24 -7.77 2.78
CA VAL A 137 -1.18 -8.52 1.92
C VAL A 137 -0.64 -8.63 0.49
N ASN A 138 -0.20 -7.51 -0.11
CA ASN A 138 0.33 -7.52 -1.47
C ASN A 138 1.64 -8.32 -1.57
N TYR A 139 2.49 -8.26 -0.54
CA TYR A 139 3.72 -9.02 -0.49
C TYR A 139 3.45 -10.53 -0.40
N LEU A 140 2.43 -10.96 0.36
CA LEU A 140 2.00 -12.36 0.38
C LEU A 140 1.44 -12.81 -0.97
N ILE A 141 0.65 -11.97 -1.66
CA ILE A 141 0.16 -12.26 -3.02
C ILE A 141 1.34 -12.43 -3.98
N TYR A 142 2.32 -11.53 -3.91
CA TYR A 142 3.54 -11.63 -4.71
C TYR A 142 4.32 -12.92 -4.43
N MET A 143 4.57 -13.25 -3.16
CA MET A 143 5.27 -14.48 -2.78
C MET A 143 4.53 -15.72 -3.25
N TYR A 144 3.20 -15.74 -3.14
CA TYR A 144 2.38 -16.83 -3.67
C TYR A 144 2.53 -16.96 -5.18
N GLN A 145 2.46 -15.84 -5.91
CA GLN A 145 2.63 -15.84 -7.35
C GLN A 145 3.99 -16.39 -7.76
N ASP A 146 5.07 -15.96 -7.10
CA ASP A 146 6.42 -16.43 -7.41
C ASP A 146 6.60 -17.92 -7.11
N LEU A 147 6.06 -18.41 -5.99
CA LEU A 147 6.16 -19.82 -5.62
C LEU A 147 5.37 -20.76 -6.54
N VAL A 148 4.25 -20.30 -7.10
CA VAL A 148 3.34 -21.16 -7.88
C VAL A 148 3.57 -21.04 -9.39
N PHE A 149 3.89 -19.84 -9.89
CA PHE A 149 3.87 -19.57 -11.32
C PHE A 149 5.24 -19.19 -11.93
N SER A 150 6.25 -18.90 -11.12
CA SER A 150 7.60 -18.61 -11.63
C SER A 150 8.42 -19.89 -11.79
N ALA A 151 9.49 -19.81 -12.59
CA ALA A 151 10.46 -20.90 -12.68
C ALA A 151 11.00 -21.25 -11.27
N PRO A 152 11.30 -22.53 -10.98
CA PRO A 152 11.84 -22.89 -9.68
C PRO A 152 13.20 -22.21 -9.46
N LEU A 153 13.30 -21.43 -8.38
CA LEU A 153 14.57 -20.92 -7.85
C LEU A 153 15.11 -21.93 -6.85
N ASN A 154 16.41 -22.21 -6.93
CA ASN A 154 17.07 -22.92 -5.85
C ASN A 154 17.20 -21.97 -4.65
N ILE A 155 16.27 -22.07 -3.70
CA ILE A 155 16.23 -21.24 -2.48
C ILE A 155 17.42 -21.46 -1.54
N TRP A 156 18.23 -22.49 -1.78
CA TRP A 156 19.43 -22.80 -1.01
C TRP A 156 20.71 -22.27 -1.66
N ALA A 157 20.63 -21.77 -2.89
CA ALA A 157 21.75 -21.19 -3.63
C ALA A 157 21.53 -19.70 -3.88
N PHE A 158 22.61 -18.96 -4.09
CA PHE A 158 22.51 -17.57 -4.51
C PHE A 158 22.12 -17.51 -6.01
N PRO A 159 21.18 -16.64 -6.43
CA PRO A 159 20.55 -15.59 -5.64
C PRO A 159 19.21 -15.99 -4.98
N GLY A 160 18.74 -17.23 -5.13
CA GLY A 160 17.47 -17.72 -4.56
C GLY A 160 17.38 -17.62 -3.02
N LEU A 161 18.48 -17.76 -2.30
CA LEU A 161 18.58 -17.58 -0.84
C LEU A 161 18.12 -16.18 -0.37
N VAL A 162 18.15 -15.19 -1.26
CA VAL A 162 17.74 -13.81 -0.94
C VAL A 162 16.25 -13.73 -0.61
N PHE A 163 15.39 -14.56 -1.23
CA PHE A 163 13.94 -14.53 -1.00
C PHE A 163 13.55 -14.85 0.45
N PRO A 164 13.96 -15.99 1.05
CA PRO A 164 13.67 -16.27 2.46
C PRO A 164 14.32 -15.24 3.40
N LEU A 165 15.49 -14.71 3.04
CA LEU A 165 16.13 -13.63 3.81
C LEU A 165 15.30 -12.35 3.80
N LEU A 166 14.83 -11.89 2.64
CA LEU A 166 13.95 -10.73 2.51
C LEU A 166 12.64 -10.94 3.27
N LEU A 167 12.05 -12.13 3.23
CA LEU A 167 10.86 -12.45 4.01
C LEU A 167 11.13 -12.33 5.52
N ALA A 168 12.25 -12.88 6.00
CA ALA A 168 12.62 -12.80 7.41
C ALA A 168 12.83 -11.35 7.87
N ILE A 169 13.54 -10.53 7.07
CA ILE A 169 13.75 -9.11 7.34
C ILE A 169 12.41 -8.37 7.36
N PHE A 170 11.52 -8.65 6.40
CA PHE A 170 10.20 -8.04 6.35
C PHE A 170 9.36 -8.39 7.58
N VAL A 171 9.29 -9.67 7.96
CA VAL A 171 8.52 -10.13 9.13
C VAL A 171 9.07 -9.52 10.42
N ALA A 172 10.40 -9.44 10.58
CA ALA A 172 11.02 -8.77 11.71
C ALA A 172 10.67 -7.27 11.76
N GLY A 173 10.82 -6.56 10.65
CA GLY A 173 10.45 -5.14 10.54
C GLY A 173 8.96 -4.91 10.82
N PHE A 174 8.10 -5.78 10.27
CA PHE A 174 6.66 -5.77 10.51
C PHE A 174 6.39 -5.94 12.01
N ALA A 175 6.83 -7.01 12.66
CA ALA A 175 6.61 -7.25 14.09
C ALA A 175 7.11 -6.09 14.97
N LEU A 176 8.27 -5.53 14.65
CA LEU A 176 8.88 -4.43 15.38
C LEU A 176 8.09 -3.12 15.25
N SER A 177 7.46 -2.86 14.11
CA SER A 177 6.80 -1.58 13.83
C SER A 177 5.61 -1.24 14.75
N TRP A 178 5.13 -2.22 15.53
CA TRP A 178 4.06 -2.02 16.51
C TRP A 178 4.54 -1.26 17.75
N LYS A 179 5.81 -1.46 18.14
CA LYS A 179 6.37 -0.90 19.38
C LYS A 179 7.64 -0.07 19.14
N TRP A 180 8.49 -0.48 18.20
CA TRP A 180 9.83 0.07 17.99
C TRP A 180 9.96 0.60 16.56
N GLU A 181 9.59 1.87 16.39
CA GLU A 181 9.55 2.56 15.09
C GLU A 181 10.93 2.62 14.42
N VAL A 182 11.99 2.98 15.16
CA VAL A 182 13.34 3.12 14.59
C VAL A 182 13.90 1.79 14.09
N PRO A 183 13.93 0.71 14.90
CA PRO A 183 14.31 -0.61 14.40
C PRO A 183 13.48 -1.04 13.19
N ALA A 184 12.16 -0.92 13.24
CA ALA A 184 11.31 -1.27 12.10
C ALA A 184 11.69 -0.51 10.83
N GLY A 185 11.93 0.80 10.95
CA GLY A 185 12.35 1.61 9.82
C GLY A 185 13.70 1.20 9.23
N ILE A 186 14.67 0.83 10.07
CA ILE A 186 15.95 0.30 9.62
C ILE A 186 15.76 -1.02 8.86
N PHE A 187 14.95 -1.94 9.38
CA PHE A 187 14.66 -3.21 8.70
C PHE A 187 14.00 -3.00 7.34
N PHE A 188 13.07 -2.06 7.21
CA PHE A 188 12.42 -1.73 5.94
C PHE A 188 13.37 -1.09 4.91
N ILE A 189 14.27 -0.21 5.36
CA ILE A 189 15.32 0.35 4.49
C ILE A 189 16.26 -0.77 4.03
N LEU A 190 16.73 -1.62 4.95
CA LEU A 190 17.62 -2.74 4.65
C LEU A 190 16.97 -3.70 3.65
N TRP A 191 15.69 -4.02 3.85
CA TRP A 191 14.92 -4.84 2.92
C TRP A 191 14.97 -4.29 1.50
N TYR A 192 14.69 -2.99 1.33
CA TYR A 192 14.69 -2.34 0.03
C TYR A 192 16.07 -2.34 -0.63
N LEU A 193 17.13 -2.03 0.15
CA LEU A 193 18.50 -1.99 -0.37
C LEU A 193 18.95 -3.37 -0.88
N ILE A 194 18.63 -4.44 -0.15
CA ILE A 194 18.94 -5.81 -0.57
C ILE A 194 18.14 -6.17 -1.83
N ALA A 195 16.83 -5.90 -1.85
CA ALA A 195 15.98 -6.18 -3.00
C ALA A 195 16.48 -5.44 -4.26
N LEU A 196 16.87 -4.17 -4.13
CA LEU A 196 17.42 -3.36 -5.21
C LEU A 196 18.76 -3.92 -5.70
N ALA A 197 19.71 -4.18 -4.79
CA ALA A 197 21.04 -4.68 -5.15
C ALA A 197 20.95 -6.01 -5.89
N VAL A 198 20.10 -6.92 -5.42
CA VAL A 198 19.92 -8.25 -6.02
C VAL A 198 19.18 -8.15 -7.35
N SER A 199 18.16 -7.28 -7.48
CA SER A 199 17.48 -7.07 -8.76
C SER A 199 18.41 -6.49 -9.82
N ILE A 200 19.35 -5.61 -9.46
CA ILE A 200 20.33 -5.07 -10.40
C ILE A 200 21.40 -6.12 -10.76
N GLY A 201 21.85 -6.91 -9.78
CA GLY A 201 22.91 -7.90 -9.99
C GLY A 201 22.47 -9.17 -10.71
N TYR A 202 21.17 -9.52 -10.66
CA TYR A 202 20.65 -10.80 -11.15
C TYR A 202 19.41 -10.59 -12.03
N THR A 203 19.61 -10.73 -13.34
CA THR A 203 18.52 -10.57 -14.33
C THR A 203 17.38 -11.57 -14.10
N GLU A 204 17.65 -12.76 -13.57
CA GLU A 204 16.59 -13.74 -13.26
C GLU A 204 15.66 -13.26 -12.14
N ILE A 205 16.14 -12.38 -11.26
CA ILE A 205 15.32 -11.78 -10.19
C ILE A 205 14.63 -10.52 -10.69
N PHE A 206 15.31 -9.69 -11.48
CA PHE A 206 14.70 -8.54 -12.12
C PHE A 206 13.44 -8.90 -12.91
N ASN A 207 13.48 -10.02 -13.63
CA ASN A 207 12.37 -10.48 -14.47
C ASN A 207 11.22 -11.16 -13.72
N ARG A 208 11.30 -11.32 -12.37
CA ARG A 208 10.24 -11.95 -11.57
C ARG A 208 9.10 -11.02 -11.16
N GLY A 209 9.20 -9.74 -11.50
CA GLY A 209 8.12 -8.78 -11.34
C GLY A 209 8.56 -7.48 -10.69
N PRO A 210 7.61 -6.64 -10.26
CA PRO A 210 7.86 -5.26 -9.88
C PRO A 210 8.43 -5.13 -8.45
N MET A 211 9.38 -5.97 -8.05
CA MET A 211 9.93 -6.02 -6.68
C MET A 211 10.52 -4.66 -6.26
N ILE A 212 11.18 -3.95 -7.18
CA ILE A 212 11.73 -2.61 -6.92
C ILE A 212 10.61 -1.60 -6.67
N MET A 213 9.55 -1.59 -7.49
CA MET A 213 8.45 -0.65 -7.36
C MET A 213 7.67 -0.88 -6.07
N VAL A 214 7.39 -2.14 -5.75
CA VAL A 214 6.77 -2.53 -4.48
C VAL A 214 7.68 -2.12 -3.33
N GLY A 215 8.98 -2.40 -3.42
CA GLY A 215 9.97 -2.05 -2.41
C GLY A 215 10.08 -0.56 -2.11
N LEU A 216 9.86 0.32 -3.09
CA LEU A 216 9.90 1.77 -2.88
C LEU A 216 8.87 2.22 -1.83
N THR A 217 7.70 1.57 -1.78
CA THR A 217 6.68 1.87 -0.77
C THR A 217 7.16 1.51 0.64
N LEU A 218 7.89 0.40 0.78
CA LEU A 218 8.48 -0.04 2.04
C LEU A 218 9.64 0.86 2.47
N LEU A 219 10.47 1.31 1.53
CA LEU A 219 11.51 2.32 1.78
C LEU A 219 10.90 3.60 2.36
N MET A 220 9.86 4.14 1.71
CA MET A 220 9.17 5.33 2.19
C MET A 220 8.60 5.12 3.58
N GLN A 221 7.99 3.96 3.86
CA GLN A 221 7.53 3.63 5.21
C GLN A 221 8.68 3.64 6.21
N GLY A 222 9.82 3.04 5.88
CA GLY A 222 10.99 3.04 6.76
C GLY A 222 11.48 4.43 7.12
N ILE A 223 11.56 5.33 6.11
CA ILE A 223 11.91 6.73 6.31
C ILE A 223 10.88 7.43 7.21
N PHE A 224 9.57 7.21 6.98
CA PHE A 224 8.53 7.84 7.79
C PHE A 224 8.52 7.36 9.24
N TYR A 225 8.77 6.07 9.49
CA TYR A 225 8.91 5.53 10.84
C TYR A 225 10.04 6.22 11.61
N ILE A 226 11.23 6.32 11.01
CA ILE A 226 12.39 6.97 11.65
C ILE A 226 12.11 8.47 11.87
N ARG A 227 11.62 9.17 10.84
CA ARG A 227 11.33 10.60 10.92
C ARG A 227 10.29 10.93 11.99
N ASN A 228 9.20 10.19 12.04
CA ASN A 228 8.11 10.44 12.99
C ASN A 228 8.54 10.13 14.43
N HIS A 229 9.36 9.10 14.63
CA HIS A 229 9.94 8.80 15.94
C HIS A 229 10.65 10.03 16.53
N TYR A 230 11.55 10.65 15.76
CA TYR A 230 12.29 11.83 16.23
C TYR A 230 11.43 13.09 16.33
N LYS A 231 10.39 13.23 15.49
CA LYS A 231 9.46 14.37 15.55
C LYS A 231 8.63 14.37 16.85
N PHE A 232 8.19 13.21 17.31
CA PHE A 232 7.25 13.09 18.44
C PHE A 232 7.89 12.60 19.74
N LYS A 233 9.20 12.32 19.76
CA LYS A 233 9.91 11.98 21.00
C LYS A 233 9.78 13.15 21.99
N PRO A 234 9.40 12.90 23.26
CA PRO A 234 9.39 13.95 24.26
C PRO A 234 10.79 14.53 24.35
N LYS A 235 10.93 15.83 24.08
CA LYS A 235 12.14 16.57 24.41
C LYS A 235 12.35 16.33 25.91
N GLY A 236 13.54 15.85 26.29
CA GLY A 236 13.87 15.59 27.69
C GLY A 236 13.62 16.82 28.56
N PRO A 237 13.63 16.68 29.90
CA PRO A 237 13.43 17.81 30.80
C PRO A 237 14.35 18.96 30.38
N VAL A 238 13.75 20.13 30.13
CA VAL A 238 14.50 21.35 29.89
C VAL A 238 15.24 21.62 31.18
N VAL A 239 16.53 21.28 31.22
CA VAL A 239 17.39 21.63 32.34
C VAL A 239 17.39 23.16 32.40
N PRO A 240 16.89 23.78 33.48
CA PRO A 240 16.94 25.23 33.61
C PRO A 240 18.40 25.65 33.47
N LYS A 241 18.69 26.59 32.56
CA LYS A 241 20.01 27.23 32.57
C LYS A 241 20.15 27.89 33.94
N ALA A 242 21.13 27.46 34.72
CA ALA A 242 21.53 28.19 35.92
C ALA A 242 21.92 29.59 35.47
N VAL A 243 21.23 30.59 36.02
CA VAL A 243 21.53 32.02 35.86
C VAL A 243 22.65 32.38 36.81
#